data_AF-A0A3P7JDR6-F1
#
_entry.id   AF-A0A3P7JDR6-F1
#
_cell.length_a   1.000
_cell.length_b   1.000
_cell.length_c   1.000
_cell.angle_alpha   90.00
_cell.angle_beta   90.00
_cell.angle_gamma   90.00
#
_symmetry.space_group_name_H-M   'P 1'
#
loop_
_entity.id
_entity.type
_entity.pdbx_description
1 polymer ?
#
loop_
_entity_poly.entity_id
_entity_poly.type
_entity_poly.pdbx_seq_one_letter_code
_entity_poly.pdbx_strand_id
1 'polypeptide(L)'
;MPNTLHHSNGSDCAVFCDEGEVEPHYERDCPCTKSGIWLDVVAAIDVSKGMTYEGITQVIATLVTVFDPIKIAQGEGQHSRLSIITYGTNATIKFKLTDFKSHDEMMDKIWDIECTTDSKTNLKEGLMKTQEVFAKAQLRHDRDNVQELIIIFASEYK
;
A
#
# COMPACT_ATOMS: atom_id res chain seq x y z
N MET A 1 -2.31 -48.54 -24.59
CA MET A 1 -1.20 -47.65 -25.02
C MET A 1 -1.56 -47.08 -26.38
N PRO A 2 -1.23 -45.82 -26.73
CA PRO A 2 -0.45 -44.79 -26.02
C PRO A 2 -1.40 -43.88 -25.20
N ASN A 3 -1.09 -43.26 -24.06
CA ASN A 3 0.02 -42.45 -23.53
C ASN A 3 0.11 -41.01 -24.08
N THR A 4 -0.55 -40.08 -23.38
CA THR A 4 -0.12 -38.68 -23.23
C THR A 4 -0.59 -38.17 -21.87
N LEU A 5 0.37 -38.04 -20.95
CA LEU A 5 0.26 -37.33 -19.68
C LEU A 5 0.35 -35.83 -19.95
N HIS A 6 -0.65 -35.06 -19.52
CA HIS A 6 -0.46 -33.63 -19.26
C HIS A 6 -0.53 -33.42 -17.75
N HIS A 7 0.65 -33.24 -17.14
CA HIS A 7 0.76 -32.65 -15.82
C HIS A 7 0.46 -31.15 -15.94
N SER A 8 -0.45 -30.64 -15.12
CA SER A 8 -0.39 -29.27 -14.63
C SER A 8 -0.85 -29.27 -13.18
N ASN A 9 0.14 -29.10 -12.29
CA ASN A 9 -0.02 -28.78 -10.89
C ASN A 9 -0.82 -27.49 -10.71
N GLY A 10 -1.63 -27.41 -9.66
CA GLY A 10 -2.19 -26.13 -9.21
C GLY A 10 -3.40 -26.31 -8.32
N SER A 11 -3.13 -26.32 -7.02
CA SER A 11 -4.05 -26.18 -5.88
C SER A 11 -5.38 -25.50 -6.17
N ASP A 12 -6.43 -26.32 -6.15
CA ASP A 12 -7.70 -26.16 -5.43
C ASP A 12 -7.93 -24.78 -4.75
N CYS A 13 -8.70 -23.93 -5.42
CA CYS A 13 -9.46 -22.85 -4.78
C CYS A 13 -10.93 -23.29 -4.76
N ALA A 14 -11.31 -24.11 -3.80
CA ALA A 14 -12.72 -24.45 -3.59
C ALA A 14 -13.44 -23.30 -2.87
N VAL A 15 -14.19 -22.49 -3.63
CA VAL A 15 -15.30 -21.69 -3.09
C VAL A 15 -16.57 -22.50 -3.37
N PHE A 16 -17.23 -22.97 -2.32
CA PHE A 16 -18.55 -23.57 -2.42
C PHE A 16 -19.55 -22.48 -2.80
N CYS A 17 -20.15 -22.59 -3.99
CA CYS A 17 -21.27 -21.76 -4.42
C CYS A 17 -22.49 -22.63 -4.72
N ASP A 18 -23.61 -22.20 -4.17
CA ASP A 18 -24.96 -22.77 -4.19
C ASP A 18 -25.48 -23.08 -5.61
N GLU A 19 -26.33 -24.10 -5.75
CA GLU A 19 -26.89 -24.55 -7.05
C GLU A 19 -28.01 -23.62 -7.53
N GLY A 20 -27.63 -22.49 -8.13
CA GLY A 20 -28.53 -21.61 -8.89
C GLY A 20 -27.98 -21.37 -10.29
N GLU A 21 -28.85 -21.42 -11.31
CA GLU A 21 -28.48 -21.26 -12.73
C GLU A 21 -27.66 -19.98 -12.98
N VAL A 22 -26.39 -20.14 -13.38
CA VAL A 22 -25.43 -19.04 -13.59
C VAL A 22 -25.42 -18.65 -15.08
N GLU A 23 -26.05 -17.52 -15.40
CA GLU A 23 -25.75 -16.77 -16.63
C GLU A 23 -24.24 -16.52 -16.72
N PRO A 24 -23.58 -16.72 -17.88
CA PRO A 24 -22.13 -16.62 -17.98
C PRO A 24 -21.67 -15.18 -17.77
N HIS A 25 -21.40 -14.83 -16.52
CA HIS A 25 -20.63 -13.65 -16.18
C HIS A 25 -19.21 -13.87 -16.71
N TYR A 26 -18.88 -13.18 -17.81
CA TYR A 26 -17.50 -13.03 -18.24
C TYR A 26 -16.79 -12.14 -17.23
N GLU A 27 -16.39 -12.73 -16.11
CA GLU A 27 -15.43 -12.11 -15.21
C GLU A 27 -14.15 -11.98 -16.03
N ARG A 28 -13.72 -10.74 -16.30
CA ARG A 28 -12.46 -10.52 -17.00
C ARG A 28 -11.39 -11.21 -16.16
N ASP A 29 -10.71 -12.19 -16.74
CA ASP A 29 -9.45 -12.73 -16.20
C ASP A 29 -8.48 -11.55 -16.07
N CYS A 30 -8.50 -10.87 -14.93
CA CYS A 30 -7.50 -9.90 -14.56
C CYS A 30 -6.28 -10.72 -14.16
N PRO A 31 -5.17 -10.67 -14.90
CA PRO A 31 -3.95 -11.32 -14.45
C PRO A 31 -3.63 -10.79 -13.06
N CYS A 32 -3.46 -11.66 -12.06
CA CYS A 32 -3.01 -11.28 -10.71
C CYS A 32 -1.52 -10.89 -10.72
N THR A 33 -1.11 -10.00 -11.63
CA THR A 33 0.25 -9.47 -11.73
C THR A 33 0.37 -8.29 -10.78
N LYS A 34 1.37 -8.32 -9.90
CA LYS A 34 1.64 -7.27 -8.89
C LYS A 34 1.79 -5.86 -9.51
N SER A 35 2.20 -5.77 -10.77
CA SER A 35 2.31 -4.51 -11.53
C SER A 35 0.98 -3.84 -11.85
N GLY A 36 -0.13 -4.60 -11.86
CA GLY A 36 -1.49 -4.11 -12.14
C GLY A 36 -2.29 -3.72 -10.88
N ILE A 37 -1.68 -3.82 -9.69
CA ILE A 37 -2.32 -3.45 -8.43
C ILE A 37 -2.68 -1.95 -8.45
N TRP A 38 -3.96 -1.66 -8.23
CA TRP A 38 -4.56 -0.33 -8.36
C TRP A 38 -5.03 0.16 -6.98
N LEU A 39 -4.09 0.70 -6.19
CA LEU A 39 -4.35 1.12 -4.81
C LEU A 39 -4.01 2.60 -4.58
N ASP A 40 -4.69 3.19 -3.60
CA ASP A 40 -4.19 4.34 -2.85
C ASP A 40 -3.72 3.85 -1.49
N VAL A 41 -2.41 3.85 -1.28
CA VAL A 41 -1.80 3.35 -0.04
C VAL A 41 -1.37 4.52 0.83
N VAL A 42 -1.70 4.44 2.12
CA VAL A 42 -1.19 5.35 3.15
C VAL A 42 -0.35 4.55 4.15
N ALA A 43 0.95 4.84 4.19
CA ALA A 43 1.85 4.31 5.22
C ALA A 43 1.93 5.30 6.38
N ALA A 44 1.37 4.93 7.53
CA ALA A 44 1.55 5.68 8.78
C ALA A 44 2.74 5.09 9.54
N ILE A 45 3.79 5.88 9.69
CA ILE A 45 5.08 5.48 10.25
C ILE A 45 5.30 6.23 11.56
N ASP A 46 5.38 5.49 12.66
CA ASP A 46 5.90 6.03 13.91
C ASP A 46 7.33 6.51 13.65
N VAL A 47 7.66 7.74 14.02
CA VAL A 47 9.03 8.29 13.92
C VAL A 47 9.55 8.72 15.28
N SER A 48 8.87 8.35 16.36
CA SER A 48 9.32 8.63 17.72
C SER A 48 10.64 7.93 18.03
N LYS A 49 11.26 8.33 19.14
CA LYS A 49 12.49 7.73 19.66
C LYS A 49 12.39 6.20 19.83
N GLY A 50 11.18 5.67 20.01
CA GLY A 50 10.94 4.23 20.14
C GLY A 50 11.30 3.44 18.88
N MET A 51 11.22 4.04 17.68
CA MET A 51 11.56 3.35 16.44
C MET A 51 13.05 3.12 16.24
N THR A 52 13.91 3.98 16.79
CA THR A 52 15.36 4.01 16.53
C THR A 52 15.72 4.24 15.06
N TYR A 53 16.97 4.62 14.80
CA TYR A 53 17.47 4.80 13.44
C TYR A 53 17.44 3.50 12.62
N GLU A 54 17.83 2.38 13.25
CA GLU A 54 17.82 1.06 12.62
C GLU A 54 16.39 0.62 12.28
N GLY A 55 15.43 0.84 13.18
CA GLY A 55 14.03 0.48 12.92
C GLY A 55 13.41 1.30 11.79
N ILE A 56 13.67 2.61 11.71
CA ILE A 56 13.22 3.41 10.55
C ILE A 56 13.86 2.92 9.25
N THR A 57 15.16 2.61 9.27
CA THR A 57 15.85 2.06 8.09
C THR A 57 15.21 0.76 7.62
N GLN A 58 14.82 -0.13 8.55
CA GLN A 58 14.11 -1.37 8.25
C GLN A 58 12.69 -1.12 7.69
N VAL A 59 11.97 -0.13 8.23
CA VAL A 59 10.65 0.27 7.70
C VAL A 59 10.77 0.78 6.27
N ILE A 60 11.74 1.65 5.99
CA ILE A 60 11.99 2.16 4.63
C ILE A 60 12.35 1.02 3.69
N ALA A 61 13.28 0.13 4.08
CA ALA A 61 13.65 -1.03 3.29
C ALA A 61 12.46 -1.97 3.01
N THR A 62 11.56 -2.12 3.98
CA THR A 62 10.32 -2.89 3.82
C THR A 62 9.39 -2.25 2.80
N LEU A 63 9.17 -0.94 2.89
CA LEU A 63 8.35 -0.20 1.90
C LEU A 63 8.94 -0.34 0.50
N VAL A 64 10.24 -0.11 0.35
CA VAL A 64 10.95 -0.31 -0.92
C VAL A 64 10.70 -1.71 -1.47
N THR A 65 10.90 -2.75 -0.66
CA THR A 65 10.74 -4.15 -1.09
C THR A 65 9.29 -4.49 -1.47
N VAL A 66 8.31 -3.98 -0.71
CA VAL A 66 6.88 -4.22 -0.98
C VAL A 66 6.44 -3.52 -2.26
N PHE A 67 6.93 -2.31 -2.50
CA PHE A 67 6.54 -1.50 -3.65
C PHE A 67 7.38 -1.74 -4.90
N ASP A 68 8.54 -2.40 -4.81
CA ASP A 68 9.40 -2.78 -5.95
C ASP A 68 8.63 -3.40 -7.13
N PRO A 69 7.77 -4.42 -6.93
CA PRO A 69 6.99 -5.00 -8.03
C PRO A 69 5.72 -4.21 -8.38
N ILE A 70 5.43 -3.09 -7.70
CA ILE A 70 4.21 -2.29 -7.86
C ILE A 70 4.52 -1.02 -8.65
N LYS A 71 3.74 -0.78 -9.71
CA LYS A 71 3.88 0.45 -10.49
C LYS A 71 3.38 1.65 -9.69
N ILE A 72 4.29 2.55 -9.30
CA ILE A 72 3.97 3.87 -8.75
C ILE A 72 3.98 4.91 -9.87
N ALA A 73 2.86 5.60 -10.05
CA ALA A 73 2.69 6.64 -11.08
C ALA A 73 1.53 7.58 -10.73
N GLN A 74 1.22 8.50 -11.63
CA GLN A 74 0.07 9.40 -11.57
C GLN A 74 -0.69 9.39 -12.91
N GLY A 75 -1.92 9.90 -12.92
CA GLY A 75 -2.74 10.04 -14.12
C GLY A 75 -3.67 8.83 -14.33
N GLU A 76 -3.91 8.48 -15.59
CA GLU A 76 -4.81 7.38 -15.95
C GLU A 76 -4.09 6.02 -16.03
N GLY A 77 -4.84 4.94 -15.77
CA GLY A 77 -4.39 3.56 -15.94
C GLY A 77 -4.07 2.83 -14.64
N GLN A 78 -3.62 1.58 -14.77
CA GLN A 78 -3.31 0.69 -13.64
C GLN A 78 -1.96 1.07 -13.00
N HIS A 79 -2.02 1.71 -11.84
CA HIS A 79 -0.88 2.04 -10.99
C HIS A 79 -1.35 2.26 -9.54
N SER A 80 -0.43 2.24 -8.59
CA SER A 80 -0.70 2.63 -7.22
C SER A 80 -0.13 4.01 -6.90
N ARG A 81 -0.70 4.67 -5.90
CA ARG A 81 -0.15 5.88 -5.27
C ARG A 81 0.21 5.56 -3.84
N LEU A 82 1.23 6.24 -3.32
CA LEU A 82 1.67 6.10 -1.93
C LEU A 82 1.70 7.47 -1.27
N SER A 83 1.08 7.57 -0.10
CA SER A 83 1.23 8.67 0.83
C SER A 83 1.90 8.18 2.09
N ILE A 84 2.75 9.01 2.67
CA ILE A 84 3.48 8.70 3.89
C ILE A 84 3.11 9.73 4.95
N ILE A 85 2.66 9.21 6.09
CA ILE A 85 2.41 9.97 7.30
C ILE A 85 3.50 9.59 8.30
N THR A 86 4.12 10.60 8.91
CA THR A 86 5.02 10.39 10.03
C THR A 86 4.33 10.85 11.30
N TYR A 87 4.34 10.01 12.35
CA TYR A 87 3.73 10.36 13.62
C TYR A 87 4.68 10.11 14.81
N GLY A 88 4.67 11.04 15.75
CA GLY A 88 5.36 10.95 17.05
C GLY A 88 4.44 11.54 18.10
N THR A 89 4.83 12.65 18.72
CA THR A 89 3.89 13.43 19.56
C THR A 89 2.75 14.01 18.72
N ASN A 90 3.06 14.47 17.51
CA ASN A 90 2.12 14.97 16.51
C ASN A 90 2.23 14.14 15.21
N ALA A 91 1.26 14.26 14.31
CA ALA A 91 1.28 13.58 13.02
C ALA A 91 1.29 14.55 11.83
N THR A 92 2.08 14.24 10.81
CA THR A 92 2.24 15.05 9.60
C THR A 92 2.14 14.19 8.35
N ILE A 93 1.50 14.73 7.30
CA ILE A 93 1.54 14.14 5.96
C ILE A 93 2.87 14.55 5.35
N LYS A 94 3.88 13.68 5.42
CA LYS A 94 5.23 13.92 4.89
C LYS A 94 5.23 13.90 3.37
N PHE A 95 4.53 12.93 2.77
CA PHE A 95 4.33 12.81 1.33
C PHE A 95 2.85 12.55 1.04
N LYS A 96 2.25 13.33 0.15
CA LYS A 96 0.87 13.15 -0.34
C LYS A 96 0.83 12.07 -1.42
N LEU A 97 -0.36 11.55 -1.71
CA LEU A 97 -0.58 10.57 -2.80
C LEU A 97 -0.06 11.03 -4.17
N THR A 98 0.12 12.34 -4.39
CA THR A 98 0.59 12.93 -5.65
C THR A 98 2.08 13.29 -5.69
N ASP A 99 2.81 13.09 -4.59
CA ASP A 99 4.19 13.59 -4.47
C ASP A 99 5.23 12.65 -5.10
N PHE A 100 4.87 11.37 -5.31
CA PHE A 100 5.67 10.40 -6.06
C PHE A 100 5.10 10.20 -7.46
N LYS A 101 5.79 10.70 -8.49
CA LYS A 101 5.33 10.63 -9.89
C LYS A 101 5.83 9.40 -10.62
N SER A 102 6.86 8.75 -10.09
CA SER A 102 7.43 7.51 -10.60
C SER A 102 7.93 6.63 -9.46
N HIS A 103 8.22 5.38 -9.79
CA HIS A 103 8.90 4.45 -8.88
C HIS A 103 10.27 5.01 -8.45
N ASP A 104 11.08 5.53 -9.38
CA ASP A 104 12.38 6.12 -9.06
C ASP A 104 12.27 7.31 -8.09
N GLU A 105 11.29 8.19 -8.29
CA GLU A 105 11.09 9.33 -7.39
C GLU A 105 10.65 8.91 -5.99
N MET A 106 9.87 7.82 -5.88
CA MET A 106 9.58 7.20 -4.58
C MET A 106 10.86 6.69 -3.94
N MET A 107 11.68 5.95 -4.69
CA MET A 107 12.92 5.34 -4.20
C MET A 107 13.95 6.36 -3.72
N ASP A 108 14.02 7.52 -4.38
CA ASP A 108 14.92 8.60 -3.98
C ASP A 108 14.44 9.32 -2.71
N LYS A 109 13.15 9.68 -2.65
CA LYS A 109 12.59 10.54 -1.60
C LYS A 109 12.25 9.80 -0.30
N ILE A 110 11.97 8.50 -0.37
CA ILE A 110 11.53 7.73 0.81
C ILE A 110 12.60 7.68 1.91
N TRP A 111 13.87 7.91 1.55
CA TRP A 111 14.98 8.01 2.49
C TRP A 111 15.03 9.32 3.29
N ASP A 112 14.23 10.33 2.94
CA ASP A 112 14.11 11.60 3.69
C ASP A 112 13.26 11.48 4.98
N ILE A 113 12.87 10.24 5.34
CA ILE A 113 12.12 9.94 6.55
C ILE A 113 13.12 9.71 7.68
N GLU A 114 13.07 10.59 8.69
CA GLU A 114 13.99 10.59 9.80
C GLU A 114 13.27 10.37 11.14
N CYS A 115 14.00 9.82 12.12
CA CYS A 115 13.53 9.78 13.50
C CYS A 115 13.42 11.19 14.08
N THR A 116 12.42 11.39 14.92
CA THR A 116 12.29 12.56 15.78
C THR A 116 12.81 12.25 17.19
N THR A 117 12.93 13.29 18.01
CA THR A 117 13.29 13.16 19.42
C THR A 117 12.08 12.93 20.32
N ASP A 118 10.90 12.68 19.75
CA ASP A 118 9.66 12.48 20.51
C ASP A 118 9.75 11.24 21.40
N SER A 119 9.42 11.39 22.69
CA SER A 119 9.36 10.27 23.63
C SER A 119 7.98 9.61 23.70
N LYS A 120 6.99 10.17 23.00
CA LYS A 120 5.61 9.69 22.95
C LYS A 120 5.21 9.40 21.50
N THR A 121 4.23 8.53 21.37
CA THR A 121 3.63 8.14 20.09
C THR A 121 2.13 8.40 20.13
N ASN A 122 1.58 8.99 19.06
CA ASN A 122 0.18 9.37 18.94
C ASN A 122 -0.43 8.76 17.67
N LEU A 123 -0.62 7.43 17.70
CA LEU A 123 -1.22 6.68 16.60
C LEU A 123 -2.60 7.23 16.21
N LYS A 124 -3.39 7.72 17.18
CA LYS A 124 -4.70 8.33 16.90
C LYS A 124 -4.58 9.48 15.92
N GLU A 125 -3.62 10.38 16.13
CA GLU A 125 -3.40 11.51 15.22
C GLU A 125 -2.88 11.05 13.86
N GLY A 126 -2.02 10.02 13.84
CA GLY A 126 -1.59 9.35 12.60
C GLY A 126 -2.78 8.85 11.77
N LEU A 127 -3.72 8.15 12.40
CA LEU A 127 -4.94 7.65 11.75
C LEU A 127 -5.88 8.77 11.30
N MET A 128 -6.00 9.84 12.09
CA MET A 128 -6.77 11.03 11.68
C MET A 128 -6.16 11.67 10.43
N LYS A 129 -4.83 11.72 10.32
CA LYS A 129 -4.15 12.18 9.10
C LYS A 129 -4.37 11.24 7.92
N THR A 130 -4.46 9.93 8.13
CA THR A 130 -4.82 8.97 7.08
C THR A 130 -6.21 9.25 6.53
N GLN A 131 -7.19 9.49 7.41
CA GLN A 131 -8.54 9.89 7.00
C GLN A 131 -8.53 11.21 6.22
N GLU A 132 -7.71 12.18 6.62
CA GLU A 132 -7.54 13.45 5.91
C GLU A 132 -7.00 13.24 4.48
N VAL A 133 -6.08 12.30 4.28
CA VAL A 133 -5.52 11.96 2.95
C VAL A 133 -6.60 11.39 2.04
N PHE A 134 -7.35 10.38 2.49
CA PHE A 134 -8.39 9.76 1.68
C PHE A 134 -9.56 10.69 1.40
N ALA A 135 -10.02 11.48 2.38
CA ALA A 135 -11.04 12.49 2.16
C ALA A 135 -10.64 13.49 1.06
N LYS A 136 -9.38 13.93 1.04
CA LYS A 136 -8.86 14.80 -0.03
C LYS A 136 -8.76 14.10 -1.39
N ALA A 137 -8.45 12.80 -1.40
CA ALA A 137 -8.42 12.02 -2.63
C ALA A 137 -9.83 11.90 -3.24
N GLN A 138 -10.82 11.57 -2.41
CA GLN A 138 -12.23 11.45 -2.83
C GLN A 138 -12.77 12.76 -3.40
N LEU A 139 -12.44 13.91 -2.78
CA LEU A 139 -12.85 15.24 -3.29
C LEU A 139 -12.27 15.59 -4.66
N ARG A 140 -11.13 15.00 -5.04
CA ARG A 140 -10.50 15.28 -6.35
C ARG A 140 -11.19 14.55 -7.49
N HIS A 141 -11.92 13.46 -7.20
CA HIS A 141 -12.55 12.60 -8.19
C HIS A 141 -11.60 12.21 -9.35
N ASP A 142 -10.30 12.08 -9.06
CA ASP A 142 -9.28 11.79 -10.07
C ASP A 142 -9.08 10.28 -10.27
N ARG A 143 -9.64 9.46 -9.37
CA ARG A 143 -9.60 7.99 -9.43
C ARG A 143 -10.86 7.40 -8.81
N ASP A 144 -11.90 7.21 -9.62
CA ASP A 144 -13.11 6.54 -9.18
C ASP A 144 -12.86 5.02 -9.03
N ASN A 145 -13.37 4.40 -7.97
CA ASN A 145 -13.29 2.96 -7.68
C ASN A 145 -11.89 2.40 -7.34
N VAL A 146 -10.94 3.24 -6.90
CA VAL A 146 -9.66 2.76 -6.33
C VAL A 146 -9.88 2.17 -4.93
N GLN A 147 -9.17 1.09 -4.59
CA GLN A 147 -9.15 0.57 -3.22
C GLN A 147 -8.13 1.32 -2.36
N GLU A 148 -8.54 1.62 -1.12
CA GLU A 148 -7.72 2.31 -0.12
C GLU A 148 -7.06 1.27 0.81
N LEU A 149 -5.75 1.41 1.07
CA LEU A 149 -4.99 0.55 1.97
C LEU A 149 -4.23 1.39 3.00
N ILE A 150 -4.28 0.97 4.27
CA ILE A 150 -3.51 1.58 5.36
C ILE A 150 -2.46 0.57 5.83
N ILE A 151 -1.19 0.99 5.86
CA ILE A 151 -0.09 0.23 6.46
C ILE A 151 0.38 1.01 7.68
N ILE A 152 0.49 0.36 8.83
CA ILE A 152 0.91 1.00 10.08
C ILE A 152 2.22 0.38 10.53
N PHE A 153 3.23 1.22 10.71
CA PHE A 153 4.50 0.86 11.35
C PHE A 153 4.56 1.55 12.70
N ALA A 154 4.51 0.78 13.78
CA ALA A 154 4.53 1.28 15.14
C ALA A 154 5.76 0.78 15.88
N SER A 155 6.32 1.62 16.75
CA SER A 155 7.35 1.18 17.70
C SER A 155 6.74 0.24 18.75
N GLU A 156 7.58 -0.57 19.37
CA GLU A 156 7.15 -1.45 20.45
C GLU A 156 6.62 -0.61 21.62
N TYR A 157 5.36 -0.86 21.99
CA TYR A 157 4.72 -0.19 23.11
C TYR A 157 5.36 -0.66 24.43
N LYS A 158 5.91 0.28 25.20
CA LYS A 158 6.41 0.02 26.56
C LYS A 158 5.40 0.45 27.61
#